data_AF-A0A090RVY0-F1
#
_entry.id   AF-A0A090RVY0-F1
#
_cell.length_a   1.000
_cell.length_b   1.000
_cell.length_c   1.000
_cell.angle_alpha   90.00
_cell.angle_beta   90.00
_cell.angle_gamma   90.00
#
_symmetry.space_group_name_H-M   'P 1'
#
loop_
_entity.id
_entity.type
_entity.pdbx_description
1 polymer ?
#
loop_
_entity_poly.entity_id
_entity_poly.type
_entity_poly.pdbx_seq_one_letter_code
_entity_poly.pdbx_strand_id
1 'polypeptide(L)' 'MDEKGYCQGCMRKREERFNWLSYTAAQQLHIIKLCRMRYRRKLAQGKATVPNEVLEESSPQQDLF' A
#
# COMPACT_ATOMS: atom_id res chain seq x y z
N MET A 1 -5.63 15.07 -0.80
CA MET A 1 -5.48 14.27 0.44
C MET A 1 -6.88 13.82 0.80
N ASP A 2 -7.09 12.55 1.14
CA ASP A 2 -8.38 12.05 1.65
C ASP A 2 -8.75 12.75 2.98
N GLU A 3 -10.01 12.66 3.41
CA GLU A 3 -10.49 13.18 4.72
C GLU A 3 -9.68 12.63 5.91
N LYS A 4 -9.14 11.40 5.76
CA LYS A 4 -8.26 10.75 6.75
C LYS A 4 -6.79 11.15 6.64
N GLY A 5 -6.43 12.08 5.75
CA GLY A 5 -5.07 12.58 5.57
C GLY A 5 -4.14 11.70 4.74
N TYR A 6 -4.68 10.73 3.97
CA TYR A 6 -3.90 9.88 3.06
C TYR A 6 -3.73 10.51 1.68
N CYS A 7 -2.62 10.22 1.01
CA CYS A 7 -2.45 10.54 -0.40
C CYS A 7 -3.38 9.66 -1.27
N GLN A 8 -4.06 10.26 -2.24
CA GLN A 8 -5.02 9.55 -3.11
C GLN A 8 -4.39 8.50 -4.03
N GLY A 9 -3.12 8.67 -4.41
CA GLY A 9 -2.40 7.71 -5.26
C GLY A 9 -1.68 6.61 -4.46
N CYS A 10 -0.87 6.98 -3.47
CA CYS A 10 0.02 6.02 -2.79
C CYS A 10 -0.46 5.59 -1.40
N MET A 11 -1.56 6.15 -0.88
CA MET A 11 -2.10 5.86 0.46
C MET A 11 -1.15 6.14 1.65
N ARG A 12 -0.02 6.82 1.41
CA ARG A 12 0.91 7.31 2.45
C ARG A 12 0.36 8.58 3.11
N LYS A 13 0.67 8.77 4.39
CA LYS A 13 0.46 10.02 5.13
C LYS A 13 1.50 11.07 4.76
N ARG A 14 1.25 12.34 5.10
CA ARG A 14 2.20 13.44 4.89
C ARG A 14 3.54 13.19 5.59
N GLU A 15 3.51 12.79 6.85
CA GLU A 15 4.71 12.47 7.65
C GLU A 15 5.51 11.30 7.06
N GLU A 16 4.82 10.26 6.58
CA GLU A 16 5.45 9.09 5.93
C GLU A 16 6.18 9.49 4.64
N ARG A 17 5.68 10.50 3.91
CA ARG A 17 6.35 11.06 2.73
C ARG A 17 7.54 11.95 3.10
N PHE A 18 7.36 12.82 4.09
CA PHE A 18 8.38 13.77 4.51
C PHE A 18 9.61 13.05 5.09
N ASN A 19 9.37 12.08 5.97
CA ASN A 19 10.43 11.31 6.63
C ASN A 19 10.89 10.09 5.82
N TRP A 20 10.51 9.96 4.54
CA TRP A 20 10.77 8.75 3.75
C TRP A 20 12.26 8.37 3.72
N LEU A 21 13.13 9.36 3.51
CA LEU A 21 14.59 9.18 3.47
C LEU A 21 15.20 8.89 4.85
N SER A 22 14.49 9.20 5.94
CA SER A 22 14.93 8.97 7.31
C SER A 22 14.58 7.57 7.83
N TYR A 23 13.69 6.85 7.14
CA TYR A 23 13.31 5.49 7.54
C TYR A 23 14.31 4.44 7.08
N THR A 24 14.51 3.44 7.93
CA THR A 24 15.23 2.20 7.58
C THR A 24 14.47 1.40 6.52
N ALA A 25 15.17 0.53 5.79
CA ALA A 25 14.54 -0.34 4.78
C ALA A 25 13.36 -1.17 5.36
N ALA A 26 13.50 -1.68 6.58
CA ALA A 26 12.44 -2.43 7.27
C ALA A 26 11.19 -1.56 7.54
N GLN A 27 11.39 -0.31 7.99
CA GLN A 27 10.30 0.64 8.20
C GLN A 27 9.63 1.04 6.88
N GLN A 28 10.41 1.25 5.82
CA GLN A 28 9.89 1.54 4.49
C GLN A 28 9.00 0.40 3.97
N LEU A 29 9.43 -0.86 4.12
CA LEU A 29 8.63 -2.04 3.78
C LEU A 29 7.34 -2.10 4.62
N HIS A 30 7.43 -1.79 5.91
CA HIS A 30 6.26 -1.74 6.79
C HIS A 30 5.25 -0.68 6.33
N ILE A 31 5.71 0.53 6.00
CA ILE A 31 4.86 1.61 5.48
C ILE A 31 4.18 1.19 4.18
N ILE A 32 4.90 0.54 3.26
CA ILE A 32 4.32 0.03 2.00
C ILE A 32 3.24 -1.02 2.29
N LYS A 33 3.50 -1.97 3.20
CA LYS A 33 2.52 -2.99 3.61
C LYS A 33 1.27 -2.35 4.21
N LEU A 34 1.42 -1.33 5.06
CA LEU A 34 0.29 -0.56 5.59
C LEU A 34 -0.50 0.16 4.48
N CYS A 35 0.17 0.77 3.51
CA CYS A 35 -0.48 1.44 2.39
C CYS A 35 -1.35 0.47 1.57
N ARG A 36 -0.82 -0.73 1.28
CA ARG A 36 -1.58 -1.81 0.62
C ARG A 36 -2.81 -2.22 1.44
N MET A 37 -2.67 -2.39 2.75
CA MET A 37 -3.79 -2.73 3.63
C MET A 37 -4.86 -1.63 3.66
N ARG A 38 -4.45 -0.37 3.76
CA ARG A 38 -5.37 0.79 3.72
C ARG A 38 -6.12 0.84 2.39
N TYR A 39 -5.42 0.62 1.27
CA TYR A 39 -6.02 0.56 -0.05
C TYR A 39 -7.07 -0.55 -0.16
N ARG A 40 -6.75 -1.77 0.29
CA ARG A 40 -7.69 -2.89 0.36
C ARG A 40 -8.93 -2.57 1.19
N ARG A 41 -8.76 -1.93 2.36
CA ARG A 41 -9.89 -1.51 3.21
C ARG A 41 -10.75 -0.45 2.53
N LYS A 42 -10.15 0.54 1.86
CA LYS A 42 -10.86 1.58 1.11
C LYS A 42 -11.67 0.97 -0.04
N LEU A 43 -11.10 0.00 -0.76
CA LEU A 43 -11.81 -0.76 -1.79
C LEU A 43 -12.97 -1.54 -1.20
N ALA A 44 -12.77 -2.28 -0.09
CA ALA A 44 -13.82 -3.05 0.56
C ALA A 44 -14.96 -2.16 1.10
N GLN A 45 -14.65 -0.97 1.62
CA GLN A 45 -15.67 0.00 2.06
C GLN A 45 -16.45 0.60 0.89
N GLY A 46 -15.82 0.74 -0.29
CA GLY A 46 -16.50 1.16 -1.52
C GLY A 46 -17.22 0.03 -2.26
N LYS A 47 -17.00 -1.23 -1.88
CA LYS A 47 -17.49 -2.42 -2.57
C LYS A 47 -18.12 -3.42 -1.58
N ALA A 48 -19.43 -3.33 -1.43
CA ALA A 48 -20.29 -4.50 -1.20
C ALA A 48 -20.20 -5.52 -2.36
N THR A 49 -19.41 -5.27 -3.41
CA THR A 49 -19.20 -6.16 -4.56
C THR A 49 -17.79 -5.99 -5.12
N VAL A 50 -16.86 -6.87 -4.78
CA VAL A 50 -15.94 -7.59 -5.72
C VAL A 50 -15.01 -8.41 -4.83
N PRO A 51 -15.12 -9.76 -4.85
CA PRO A 51 -14.21 -10.64 -4.14
C PRO A 51 -12.79 -10.53 -4.68
N ASN A 52 -11.84 -10.39 -3.77
CA ASN A 52 -10.54 -11.07 -3.75
C ASN A 52 -9.94 -11.49 -5.10
N GLU A 53 -9.40 -10.55 -5.89
CA GLU A 53 -8.48 -10.88 -6.98
C GLU A 53 -7.28 -9.93 -7.03
N VAL A 54 -6.12 -10.54 -6.81
CA VAL A 54 -4.77 -10.23 -7.32
C VAL A 54 -4.14 -8.90 -6.90
N LEU A 55 -3.32 -8.97 -5.84
CA LEU A 55 -1.97 -8.39 -5.85
C LEU A 55 -1.01 -9.42 -5.24
N GLU A 56 -1.05 -10.64 -5.78
CA GLU A 56 0.17 -11.45 -5.81
C GLU A 56 1.09 -10.76 -6.82
N GLU A 57 2.21 -10.26 -6.32
CA GLU A 57 3.34 -9.92 -7.16
C GLU A 57 3.72 -11.20 -7.89
N SER A 58 3.22 -11.39 -9.12
CA SER A 58 3.89 -12.23 -10.09
C SER A 58 5.23 -11.56 -10.35
N SER A 59 6.21 -11.82 -9.49
CA SER A 59 7.59 -11.53 -9.79
C SER A 59 7.88 -12.30 -11.09
N PRO A 60 8.22 -11.63 -12.19
CA PRO A 60 8.54 -12.30 -13.44
C PRO A 60 9.83 -13.13 -13.36
N GLN A 61 10.43 -13.26 -12.17
CA GLN A 61 11.74 -13.85 -11.91
C GLN A 61 11.67 -15.13 -11.07
N GLN A 62 10.49 -15.75 -10.90
CA GLN A 62 10.35 -16.99 -10.12
C GLN A 62 10.79 -18.26 -10.87
N ASP A 63 11.01 -18.23 -12.19
CA ASP A 63 11.54 -19.36 -12.95
C ASP A 63 13.02 -19.17 -13.31
N LEU A 64 13.88 -19.27 -12.29
CA LEU A 64 15.31 -19.48 -12.54
C LEU A 64 15.88 -20.57 -11.62
N PHE A 65 15.18 -21.70 -11.52
CA PHE A 65 15.70 -22.99 -11.07
C PHE A 65 14.96 -24.13 -11.76
#